data_AF-A0A3D5AIM0-F1
#
_entry.id   AF-A0A3D5AIM0-F1
#
_cell.length_a   1.000
_cell.length_b   1.000
_cell.length_c   1.000
_cell.angle_alpha   90.00
_cell.angle_beta   90.00
_cell.angle_gamma   90.00
#
_symmetry.space_group_name_H-M   'P 1'
#
loop_
_entity.id
_entity.type
_entity.pdbx_description
1 polymer ?
#
loop_
_entity_poly.entity_id
_entity_poly.type
_entity_poly.pdbx_seq_one_letter_code
_entity_poly.pdbx_strand_id
1 'polypeptide(L)'
;GVIAERGGPTAKIREVGGSWQIVREALRPFDSMLSELADPTRAPELMQMRERIRSWRFYDHVRTDAQAPARMPQIGTRTPVLSHDGSDLAAALQTIREIGDQAALAKSVDLAFPGSRVEILSQDGRFELALHQKGMLRPLGAAELSDGTLRFLLWVAALLSPRPPSLLVLNEPETSLHPDLLPALADLIVTASAHTQVVAVTHAQPLVKALQKAADEVHTIRLAKELGETQIVGQRPLDEPLWHWPKR
;
A
#
# COMPACT_ATOMS: atom_id res chain seq x y z
N GLY A 1 18.15 14.70 17.31
CA GLY A 1 17.93 16.13 17.60
C GLY A 1 17.18 16.78 16.46
N VAL A 2 16.58 17.96 16.65
CA VAL A 2 15.87 18.69 15.57
C VAL A 2 16.85 19.08 14.47
N ILE A 3 16.49 18.78 13.21
CA ILE A 3 17.31 18.98 12.01
C ILE A 3 16.85 20.18 11.15
N ALA A 4 15.58 20.57 11.28
CA ALA A 4 14.98 21.68 10.57
C ALA A 4 13.86 22.29 11.41
N GLU A 5 13.67 23.59 11.30
CA GLU A 5 12.65 24.33 12.02
C GLU A 5 12.02 25.39 11.11
N ARG A 6 10.70 25.54 11.22
CA ARG A 6 9.98 26.65 10.60
C ARG A 6 9.54 27.63 11.69
N GLY A 7 9.95 28.89 11.55
CA GLY A 7 9.48 30.01 12.36
C GLY A 7 8.78 31.03 11.46
N GLY A 8 7.44 31.00 11.43
CA GLY A 8 6.63 31.90 10.61
C GLY A 8 6.98 31.78 9.11
N PRO A 9 7.43 32.86 8.45
CA PRO A 9 7.83 32.84 7.04
C PRO A 9 9.24 32.29 6.82
N THR A 10 10.00 32.08 7.89
CA THR A 10 11.38 31.60 7.79
C THR A 10 11.46 30.10 8.03
N ALA A 11 12.37 29.44 7.32
CA ALA A 11 12.75 28.08 7.66
C ALA A 11 14.26 27.91 7.68
N LYS A 12 14.71 27.18 8.70
CA LYS A 12 16.10 27.00 9.08
C LYS A 12 16.45 25.52 9.06
N ILE A 13 17.68 25.23 8.68
CA ILE A 13 18.24 23.88 8.70
C ILE A 13 19.48 23.91 9.57
N ARG A 14 19.69 22.81 10.30
CA ARG A 14 20.85 22.65 11.18
C ARG A 14 22.01 22.04 10.39
N GLU A 15 23.15 22.73 10.37
CA GLU A 15 24.36 22.24 9.72
C GLU A 15 25.09 21.19 10.59
N VAL A 16 26.05 20.49 9.99
CA VAL A 16 26.89 19.46 10.65
C VAL A 16 27.66 20.03 11.85
N GLY A 17 27.97 21.34 11.85
CA GLY A 17 28.57 22.05 12.98
C GLY A 17 27.60 22.49 14.09
N GLY A 18 26.31 22.21 13.94
CA GLY A 18 25.25 22.55 14.90
C GLY A 18 24.69 23.97 14.77
N SER A 19 25.24 24.81 13.90
CA SER A 19 24.73 26.13 13.53
C SER A 19 23.41 26.04 12.76
N TRP A 20 22.58 27.07 12.90
CA TRP A 20 21.35 27.22 12.13
C TRP A 20 21.58 28.11 10.93
N GLN A 21 21.21 27.62 9.74
CA GLN A 21 21.24 28.39 8.51
C GLN A 21 19.81 28.65 8.03
N ILE A 22 19.48 29.90 7.70
CA ILE A 22 18.20 30.22 7.07
C ILE A 22 18.27 29.79 5.59
N VAL A 23 17.30 28.99 5.17
CA VAL A 23 17.25 28.42 3.80
C VAL A 23 16.14 29.07 2.97
N ARG A 24 15.10 29.59 3.63
CA ARG A 24 14.02 30.39 3.04
C ARG A 24 13.54 31.45 4.02
N GLU A 25 13.19 32.63 3.49
CA GLU A 25 12.75 33.80 4.27
C GLU A 25 11.32 34.27 3.96
N ALA A 26 10.65 33.64 2.98
CA ALA A 26 9.34 34.07 2.48
C ALA A 26 8.36 32.91 2.25
N LEU A 27 8.29 31.95 3.18
CA LEU A 27 7.29 30.89 3.15
C LEU A 27 5.91 31.46 3.51
N ARG A 28 4.92 31.25 2.65
CA ARG A 28 3.53 31.59 2.98
C ARG A 28 3.02 30.65 4.06
N PRO A 29 2.07 31.04 4.92
CA PRO A 29 1.60 30.20 6.03
C PRO A 29 1.18 28.78 5.63
N PHE A 30 0.67 28.61 4.41
CA PHE A 30 0.21 27.35 3.84
C PHE A 30 1.27 26.58 3.03
N ASP A 31 2.47 27.13 2.81
CA ASP A 31 3.55 26.41 2.14
C ASP A 31 4.13 25.36 3.08
N SER A 32 4.38 24.15 2.58
CA SER A 32 5.00 23.08 3.37
C SER A 32 6.51 23.20 3.36
N MET A 33 7.13 23.18 4.55
CA MET A 33 8.59 23.13 4.69
C MET A 33 9.21 21.93 3.94
N LEU A 34 8.52 20.78 3.93
CA LEU A 34 8.97 19.60 3.21
C LEU A 34 8.94 19.78 1.69
N SER A 35 7.97 20.54 1.16
CA SER A 35 7.89 20.81 -0.27
C SER A 35 8.96 21.82 -0.71
N GLU A 36 9.17 22.87 0.09
CA GLU A 36 9.99 24.03 -0.28
C GLU A 36 11.50 23.86 0.00
N LEU A 37 11.88 22.98 0.94
CA LEU A 37 13.27 22.80 1.39
C LEU A 37 13.90 21.46 0.99
N ALA A 38 13.33 20.75 0.02
CA ALA A 38 13.90 19.50 -0.45
C ALA A 38 15.12 19.74 -1.35
N ASP A 39 16.26 20.01 -0.71
CA ASP A 39 17.55 20.23 -1.34
C ASP A 39 18.48 19.03 -1.02
N PRO A 40 18.99 18.29 -2.03
CA PRO A 40 19.82 17.10 -1.81
C PRO A 40 21.17 17.41 -1.14
N THR A 41 21.65 18.66 -1.21
CA THR A 41 22.96 19.05 -0.69
C THR A 41 22.83 19.69 0.69
N ARG A 42 21.88 20.63 0.82
CA ARG A 42 21.71 21.43 2.05
C ARG A 42 20.79 20.79 3.07
N ALA A 43 19.93 19.87 2.62
CA ALA A 43 18.83 19.31 3.41
C ALA A 43 18.54 17.83 3.09
N PRO A 44 19.55 16.95 3.01
CA PRO A 44 19.35 15.59 2.54
C PRO A 44 18.34 14.80 3.39
N GLU A 45 18.26 15.06 4.71
CA GLU A 45 17.29 14.42 5.60
C GLU A 45 15.85 14.89 5.33
N LEU A 46 15.64 16.17 5.01
CA LEU A 46 14.31 16.69 4.63
C LEU A 46 13.86 16.12 3.29
N MET A 47 14.78 16.02 2.33
CA MET A 47 14.50 15.37 1.06
C MET A 47 14.13 13.89 1.26
N GLN A 48 14.89 13.15 2.08
CA GLN A 48 14.58 11.76 2.42
C GLN A 48 13.21 11.63 3.11
N MET A 49 12.89 12.50 4.05
CA MET A 49 11.58 12.52 4.71
C MET A 49 10.45 12.79 3.72
N ARG A 50 10.63 13.76 2.81
CA ARG A 50 9.66 14.05 1.75
C ARG A 50 9.44 12.84 0.86
N GLU A 51 10.50 12.20 0.37
CA GLU A 51 10.36 11.03 -0.50
C GLU A 51 9.75 9.83 0.24
N ARG A 52 10.04 9.63 1.53
CA ARG A 52 9.36 8.63 2.37
C ARG A 52 7.86 8.89 2.43
N ILE A 53 7.43 10.11 2.75
CA ILE A 53 5.99 10.46 2.82
C ILE A 53 5.33 10.34 1.44
N ARG A 54 5.99 10.79 0.36
CA ARG A 54 5.47 10.64 -1.02
C ARG A 54 5.36 9.18 -1.45
N SER A 55 6.14 8.29 -0.84
CA SER A 55 6.05 6.85 -1.11
C SER A 55 4.82 6.21 -0.48
N TRP A 56 4.17 6.82 0.52
CA TRP A 56 3.02 6.22 1.21
C TRP A 56 1.90 5.88 0.25
N ARG A 57 1.25 4.74 0.49
CA ARG A 57 0.13 4.26 -0.32
C ARG A 57 -1.06 3.91 0.54
N PHE A 58 -2.23 4.26 0.04
CA PHE A 58 -3.52 4.05 0.66
C PHE A 58 -4.42 3.38 -0.38
N TYR A 59 -4.81 2.14 -0.12
CA TYR A 59 -5.79 1.44 -0.94
C TYR A 59 -7.07 1.29 -0.12
N ASP A 60 -8.06 2.11 -0.46
CA ASP A 60 -9.35 2.16 0.21
C ASP A 60 -10.38 1.29 -0.51
N HIS A 61 -10.67 1.62 -1.76
CA HIS A 61 -11.60 0.86 -2.58
C HIS A 61 -11.05 0.65 -3.99
N VAL A 62 -10.59 -0.57 -4.28
CA VAL A 62 -10.23 -0.95 -5.64
C VAL A 62 -11.44 -1.58 -6.32
N ARG A 63 -11.92 -0.92 -7.37
CA ARG A 63 -13.11 -1.33 -8.11
C ARG A 63 -12.90 -2.69 -8.77
N THR A 64 -13.93 -3.53 -8.70
CA THR A 64 -13.97 -4.84 -9.38
C THR A 64 -15.24 -5.06 -10.18
N ASP A 65 -16.12 -4.06 -10.24
CA ASP A 65 -17.35 -4.12 -11.03
C ASP A 65 -17.06 -4.34 -12.53
N ALA A 66 -18.10 -4.58 -13.32
CA ALA A 66 -17.98 -4.88 -14.75
C ALA A 66 -17.22 -3.80 -15.55
N GLN A 67 -17.20 -2.55 -15.08
CA GLN A 67 -16.49 -1.42 -15.69
C GLN A 67 -15.22 -1.04 -14.93
N ALA A 68 -14.72 -1.92 -14.05
CA ALA A 68 -13.47 -1.69 -13.35
C ALA A 68 -12.31 -1.55 -14.35
N PRO A 69 -11.45 -0.52 -14.21
CA PRO A 69 -10.32 -0.31 -15.13
C PRO A 69 -9.40 -1.54 -15.25
N ALA A 70 -9.21 -2.28 -14.16
CA ALA A 70 -8.41 -3.50 -14.12
C ALA A 70 -8.90 -4.65 -15.03
N ARG A 71 -10.16 -4.57 -15.53
CA ARG A 71 -10.74 -5.56 -16.45
C ARG A 71 -10.42 -5.27 -17.91
N MET A 72 -9.89 -4.08 -18.22
CA MET A 72 -9.62 -3.65 -19.60
C MET A 72 -8.16 -3.88 -19.98
N PRO A 73 -7.87 -4.21 -21.25
CA PRO A 73 -6.51 -4.15 -21.76
C PRO A 73 -5.96 -2.72 -21.65
N GLN A 74 -4.75 -2.55 -21.17
CA GLN A 74 -4.12 -1.24 -20.99
C GLN A 74 -2.92 -1.06 -21.93
N ILE A 75 -2.18 0.05 -21.85
CA ILE A 75 -0.88 0.18 -22.51
C ILE A 75 0.20 -0.48 -21.64
N GLY A 76 1.00 -1.35 -22.26
CA GLY A 76 2.11 -2.01 -21.60
C GLY A 76 3.19 -1.01 -21.20
N THR A 77 3.29 -0.74 -19.90
CA THR A 77 4.30 0.11 -19.30
C THR A 77 4.99 -0.63 -18.16
N ARG A 78 6.13 -0.10 -17.72
CA ARG A 78 6.78 -0.60 -16.52
C ARG A 78 6.16 0.08 -15.30
N THR A 79 5.36 -0.67 -14.57
CA THR A 79 4.55 -0.20 -13.43
C THR A 79 5.10 -0.80 -12.15
N PRO A 80 6.06 -0.13 -11.48
CA PRO A 80 6.64 -0.63 -10.24
C PRO A 80 5.73 -0.41 -9.03
N VAL A 81 4.63 0.33 -9.16
CA VAL A 81 3.64 0.59 -8.11
C VAL A 81 2.26 0.64 -8.75
N LEU A 82 1.32 -0.16 -8.26
CA LEU A 82 -0.06 -0.21 -8.76
C LEU A 82 -0.78 1.14 -8.54
N SER A 83 -1.48 1.62 -9.55
CA SER A 83 -2.35 2.80 -9.44
C SER A 83 -3.51 2.57 -8.46
N HIS A 84 -3.95 3.65 -7.82
CA HIS A 84 -5.02 3.62 -6.81
C HIS A 84 -6.35 3.04 -7.32
N ASP A 85 -6.62 3.16 -8.62
CA ASP A 85 -7.82 2.64 -9.29
C ASP A 85 -7.65 1.23 -9.90
N GLY A 86 -6.44 0.66 -9.82
CA GLY A 86 -6.11 -0.65 -10.36
C GLY A 86 -6.00 -0.74 -11.88
N SER A 87 -6.05 0.39 -12.60
CA SER A 87 -6.07 0.45 -14.07
C SER A 87 -4.85 -0.18 -14.75
N ASP A 88 -3.73 -0.24 -14.05
CA ASP A 88 -2.45 -0.75 -14.55
C ASP A 88 -2.10 -2.15 -14.01
N LEU A 89 -3.11 -2.91 -13.53
CA LEU A 89 -2.93 -4.25 -12.96
C LEU A 89 -2.06 -5.18 -13.81
N ALA A 90 -2.33 -5.29 -15.11
CA ALA A 90 -1.58 -6.18 -15.99
C ALA A 90 -0.09 -5.79 -16.08
N ALA A 91 0.21 -4.49 -16.17
CA ALA A 91 1.59 -3.98 -16.16
C ALA A 91 2.25 -4.17 -14.80
N ALA A 92 1.53 -3.96 -13.69
CA ALA A 92 2.07 -4.15 -12.35
C ALA A 92 2.49 -5.61 -12.14
N LEU A 93 1.62 -6.57 -12.47
CA LEU A 93 1.93 -8.00 -12.40
C LEU A 93 3.09 -8.39 -13.33
N GLN A 94 3.12 -7.87 -14.55
CA GLN A 94 4.24 -8.12 -15.46
C GLN A 94 5.56 -7.54 -14.91
N THR A 95 5.52 -6.35 -14.33
CA THR A 95 6.70 -5.71 -13.73
C THR A 95 7.22 -6.51 -12.54
N ILE A 96 6.34 -7.09 -11.72
CA ILE A 96 6.72 -7.99 -10.63
C ILE A 96 7.42 -9.23 -11.17
N ARG A 97 6.91 -9.83 -12.25
CA ARG A 97 7.56 -10.99 -12.88
C ARG A 97 8.95 -10.67 -13.44
N GLU A 98 9.14 -9.47 -13.98
CA GLU A 98 10.39 -9.11 -14.63
C GLU A 98 11.50 -8.66 -13.66
N ILE A 99 11.14 -7.92 -12.61
CA ILE A 99 12.13 -7.32 -11.69
C ILE A 99 11.78 -7.39 -10.21
N GLY A 100 10.58 -7.86 -9.87
CA GLY A 100 10.17 -8.08 -8.50
C GLY A 100 10.39 -9.53 -8.08
N ASP A 101 9.61 -9.96 -7.10
CA ASP A 101 9.62 -11.34 -6.63
C ASP A 101 8.59 -12.19 -7.40
N GLN A 102 9.04 -12.73 -8.54
CA GLN A 102 8.22 -13.65 -9.35
C GLN A 102 7.80 -14.90 -8.56
N ALA A 103 8.65 -15.39 -7.64
CA ALA A 103 8.39 -16.59 -6.87
C ALA A 103 7.27 -16.35 -5.83
N ALA A 104 7.32 -15.22 -5.12
CA ALA A 104 6.24 -14.81 -4.23
C ALA A 104 4.93 -14.61 -4.99
N LEU A 105 4.95 -13.99 -6.18
CA LEU A 105 3.76 -13.84 -7.02
C LEU A 105 3.14 -15.20 -7.35
N ALA A 106 3.95 -16.14 -7.85
CA ALA A 106 3.47 -17.48 -8.19
C ALA A 106 2.93 -18.22 -6.95
N LYS A 107 3.62 -18.14 -5.81
CA LYS A 107 3.20 -18.73 -4.54
C LYS A 107 1.85 -18.16 -4.08
N SER A 108 1.69 -16.83 -4.09
CA SER A 108 0.45 -16.19 -3.64
C SER A 108 -0.74 -16.54 -4.53
N VAL A 109 -0.54 -16.62 -5.85
CA VAL A 109 -1.59 -17.06 -6.78
C VAL A 109 -1.97 -18.51 -6.56
N ASP A 110 -0.99 -19.41 -6.35
CA ASP A 110 -1.25 -20.84 -6.10
C ASP A 110 -1.93 -21.08 -4.75
N LEU A 111 -1.54 -20.35 -3.70
CA LEU A 111 -2.20 -20.42 -2.38
C LEU A 111 -3.67 -20.00 -2.44
N ALA A 112 -4.00 -18.99 -3.23
CA ALA A 112 -5.37 -18.53 -3.40
C ALA A 112 -6.18 -19.41 -4.37
N PHE A 113 -5.55 -19.86 -5.46
CA PHE A 113 -6.20 -20.58 -6.54
C PHE A 113 -5.32 -21.79 -6.95
N PRO A 114 -5.39 -22.92 -6.23
CA PRO A 114 -4.48 -24.05 -6.42
C PRO A 114 -4.38 -24.53 -7.87
N GLY A 115 -3.14 -24.63 -8.37
CA GLY A 115 -2.84 -25.01 -9.75
C GLY A 115 -3.09 -23.92 -10.80
N SER A 116 -3.36 -22.69 -10.36
CA SER A 116 -3.55 -21.55 -11.26
C SER A 116 -2.26 -20.77 -11.47
N ARG A 117 -2.16 -20.09 -12.61
CA ARG A 117 -1.05 -19.17 -12.90
C ARG A 117 -1.54 -17.96 -13.67
N VAL A 118 -0.91 -16.82 -13.41
CA VAL A 118 -1.14 -15.59 -14.17
C VAL A 118 -0.16 -15.53 -15.33
N GLU A 119 -0.68 -15.16 -16.50
CA GLU A 119 0.06 -14.77 -17.68
C GLU A 119 -0.39 -13.37 -18.10
N ILE A 120 0.54 -12.56 -18.62
CA ILE A 120 0.24 -11.27 -19.20
C ILE A 120 0.49 -11.39 -20.70
N LEU A 121 -0.58 -11.29 -21.48
CA LEU A 121 -0.54 -11.31 -22.93
C LEU A 121 -0.20 -9.91 -23.42
N SER A 122 0.66 -9.82 -24.44
CA SER A 122 0.99 -8.56 -25.10
C SER A 122 0.59 -8.61 -26.57
N GLN A 123 -0.32 -7.71 -26.97
CA GLN A 123 -0.76 -7.54 -28.36
C GLN A 123 -0.78 -6.05 -28.67
N ASP A 124 -0.12 -5.64 -29.76
CA ASP A 124 -0.04 -4.24 -30.22
C ASP A 124 0.35 -3.23 -29.12
N GLY A 125 1.29 -3.63 -28.25
CA GLY A 125 1.77 -2.81 -27.13
C GLY A 125 0.80 -2.68 -25.97
N ARG A 126 -0.31 -3.43 -25.97
CA ARG A 126 -1.27 -3.50 -24.86
C ARG A 126 -1.07 -4.74 -24.03
N PHE A 127 -1.21 -4.63 -22.71
CA PHE A 127 -1.22 -5.80 -21.84
C PHE A 127 -2.63 -6.20 -21.43
N GLU A 128 -2.86 -7.51 -21.44
CA GLU A 128 -4.07 -8.15 -20.98
C GLU A 128 -3.73 -9.27 -20.00
N LEU A 129 -4.47 -9.33 -18.89
CA LEU A 129 -4.31 -10.37 -17.88
C LEU A 129 -5.06 -11.63 -18.29
N ALA A 130 -4.36 -12.76 -18.26
CA ALA A 130 -4.87 -14.09 -18.52
C ALA A 130 -4.61 -15.00 -17.31
N LEU A 131 -5.68 -15.52 -16.70
CA LEU A 131 -5.60 -16.48 -15.60
C LEU A 131 -5.81 -17.89 -16.12
N HIS A 132 -4.79 -18.73 -16.04
CA HIS A 132 -4.91 -20.15 -16.29
C HIS A 132 -5.34 -20.84 -15.00
N GLN A 133 -6.41 -21.64 -15.06
CA GLN A 133 -6.90 -22.41 -13.92
C GLN A 133 -7.05 -23.88 -14.29
N LYS A 134 -6.81 -24.77 -13.33
CA LYS A 134 -7.00 -26.20 -13.52
C LYS A 134 -8.48 -26.50 -13.84
N GLY A 135 -8.71 -27.25 -14.93
CA GLY A 135 -10.05 -27.63 -15.39
C GLY A 135 -10.65 -26.71 -16.45
N MET A 136 -10.05 -25.55 -16.73
CA MET A 136 -10.47 -24.67 -17.82
C MET A 136 -9.77 -25.03 -19.13
N LEU A 137 -10.51 -25.01 -20.24
CA LEU A 137 -9.98 -25.33 -21.58
C LEU A 137 -9.14 -24.20 -22.17
N ARG A 138 -9.27 -22.97 -21.65
CA ARG A 138 -8.51 -21.78 -22.05
C ARG A 138 -8.29 -20.87 -20.85
N PRO A 139 -7.31 -19.96 -20.89
CA PRO A 139 -7.21 -18.91 -19.88
C PRO A 139 -8.44 -17.99 -19.88
N LEU A 140 -8.74 -17.45 -18.71
CA LEU A 140 -9.77 -16.46 -18.49
C LEU A 140 -9.15 -15.06 -18.54
N GLY A 141 -9.73 -14.17 -19.35
CA GLY A 141 -9.35 -12.76 -19.36
C GLY A 141 -9.84 -12.03 -18.10
N ALA A 142 -9.27 -10.85 -17.81
CA ALA A 142 -9.66 -10.05 -16.66
C ALA A 142 -11.16 -9.71 -16.59
N ALA A 143 -11.81 -9.53 -17.76
CA ALA A 143 -13.25 -9.29 -17.86
C ALA A 143 -14.12 -10.47 -17.38
N GLU A 144 -13.58 -11.69 -17.38
CA GLU A 144 -14.29 -12.93 -17.03
C GLU A 144 -14.08 -13.35 -15.57
N LEU A 145 -13.16 -12.70 -14.86
CA LEU A 145 -12.84 -13.05 -13.47
C LEU A 145 -13.97 -12.64 -12.52
N SER A 146 -14.22 -13.47 -11.50
CA SER A 146 -15.06 -13.05 -10.38
C SER A 146 -14.43 -11.86 -9.66
N ASP A 147 -15.27 -11.05 -9.00
CA ASP A 147 -14.81 -9.88 -8.24
C ASP A 147 -13.75 -10.24 -7.20
N GLY A 148 -13.94 -11.35 -6.48
CA GLY A 148 -12.95 -11.82 -5.51
C GLY A 148 -11.62 -12.25 -6.13
N THR A 149 -11.64 -12.85 -7.33
CA THR A 149 -10.42 -13.22 -8.05
C THR A 149 -9.65 -11.99 -8.51
N LEU A 150 -10.35 -11.04 -9.14
CA LEU A 150 -9.75 -9.80 -9.59
C LEU A 150 -9.18 -8.99 -8.42
N ARG A 151 -9.92 -8.90 -7.31
CA ARG A 151 -9.48 -8.21 -6.08
C ARG A 151 -8.24 -8.85 -5.49
N PHE A 152 -8.19 -10.18 -5.41
CA PHE A 152 -6.99 -10.86 -4.93
C PHE A 152 -5.77 -10.55 -5.79
N LEU A 153 -5.91 -10.53 -7.12
CA LEU A 153 -4.81 -10.19 -8.02
C LEU A 153 -4.38 -8.71 -7.90
N LEU A 154 -5.31 -7.80 -7.63
CA LEU A 154 -4.99 -6.41 -7.27
C LEU A 154 -4.17 -6.34 -5.98
N TRP A 155 -4.52 -7.14 -4.97
CA TRP A 155 -3.72 -7.23 -3.74
C TRP A 155 -2.34 -7.81 -3.99
N VAL A 156 -2.21 -8.85 -4.81
CA VAL A 156 -0.89 -9.38 -5.21
C VAL A 156 -0.05 -8.27 -5.86
N ALA A 157 -0.62 -7.50 -6.78
CA ALA A 157 0.10 -6.40 -7.43
C ALA A 157 0.48 -5.26 -6.47
N ALA A 158 -0.39 -4.91 -5.52
CA ALA A 158 -0.13 -3.85 -4.55
C ALA A 158 0.91 -4.26 -3.49
N LEU A 159 0.79 -5.49 -2.97
CA LEU A 159 1.59 -5.99 -1.85
C LEU A 159 2.97 -6.51 -2.26
N LEU A 160 3.12 -7.01 -3.49
CA LEU A 160 4.40 -7.44 -4.04
C LEU A 160 5.06 -6.38 -4.94
N SER A 161 4.68 -5.12 -4.77
CA SER A 161 5.27 -3.97 -5.48
C SER A 161 6.80 -4.03 -5.48
N PRO A 162 7.48 -3.99 -6.66
CA PRO A 162 8.95 -3.96 -6.74
C PRO A 162 9.56 -2.68 -6.17
N ARG A 163 8.72 -1.66 -5.94
CA ARG A 163 9.08 -0.45 -5.20
C ARG A 163 8.13 -0.33 -4.00
N PRO A 164 8.35 -1.09 -2.92
CA PRO A 164 7.46 -1.06 -1.77
C PRO A 164 7.44 0.34 -1.14
N PRO A 165 6.27 0.84 -0.72
CA PRO A 165 6.18 2.11 -0.02
C PRO A 165 6.79 1.99 1.39
N SER A 166 7.11 3.11 2.05
CA SER A 166 7.50 3.03 3.46
C SER A 166 6.31 2.76 4.39
N LEU A 167 5.09 3.05 3.93
CA LEU A 167 3.82 2.78 4.61
C LEU A 167 2.76 2.40 3.57
N LEU A 168 2.09 1.29 3.81
CA LEU A 168 0.96 0.79 3.04
C LEU A 168 -0.26 0.66 3.97
N VAL A 169 -1.33 1.37 3.64
CA VAL A 169 -2.61 1.27 4.35
C VAL A 169 -3.62 0.54 3.47
N LEU A 170 -4.19 -0.54 3.99
CA LEU A 170 -5.25 -1.33 3.36
C LEU A 170 -6.54 -1.12 4.14
N ASN A 171 -7.60 -0.66 3.48
CA ASN A 171 -8.93 -0.59 4.07
C ASN A 171 -9.79 -1.76 3.58
N GLU A 172 -10.37 -2.51 4.52
CA GLU A 172 -11.21 -3.68 4.30
C GLU A 172 -10.72 -4.60 3.16
N PRO A 173 -9.46 -5.08 3.20
CA PRO A 173 -8.89 -5.88 2.12
C PRO A 173 -9.64 -7.21 1.90
N GLU A 174 -10.44 -7.66 2.88
CA GLU A 174 -11.34 -8.80 2.79
C GLU A 174 -12.61 -8.58 1.93
N THR A 175 -12.97 -7.33 1.63
CA THR A 175 -14.28 -7.02 1.06
C THR A 175 -14.45 -7.73 -0.28
N SER A 176 -15.59 -8.42 -0.47
CA SER A 176 -15.91 -9.28 -1.63
C SER A 176 -14.94 -10.45 -1.90
N LEU A 177 -14.02 -10.78 -0.98
CA LEU A 177 -13.25 -12.02 -1.04
C LEU A 177 -14.04 -13.17 -0.42
N HIS A 178 -13.89 -14.37 -1.01
CA HIS A 178 -14.39 -15.58 -0.39
C HIS A 178 -13.59 -15.87 0.91
N PRO A 179 -14.23 -16.36 2.00
CA PRO A 179 -13.54 -16.65 3.25
C PRO A 179 -12.31 -17.56 3.11
N ASP A 180 -12.35 -18.50 2.16
CA ASP A 180 -11.22 -19.43 1.88
C ASP A 180 -9.98 -18.72 1.35
N LEU A 181 -10.10 -17.48 0.85
CA LEU A 181 -8.97 -16.67 0.39
C LEU A 181 -8.30 -15.87 1.51
N LEU A 182 -8.92 -15.76 2.69
CA LEU A 182 -8.37 -14.97 3.79
C LEU A 182 -7.03 -15.48 4.32
N PRO A 183 -6.77 -16.81 4.40
CA PRO A 183 -5.44 -17.31 4.72
C PRO A 183 -4.37 -16.91 3.70
N ALA A 184 -4.70 -16.95 2.41
CA ALA A 184 -3.78 -16.53 1.35
C ALA A 184 -3.53 -15.02 1.38
N LEU A 185 -4.56 -14.21 1.66
CA LEU A 185 -4.43 -12.77 1.86
C LEU A 185 -3.55 -12.46 3.08
N ALA A 186 -3.71 -13.19 4.19
CA ALA A 186 -2.88 -13.03 5.37
C ALA A 186 -1.41 -13.36 5.10
N ASP A 187 -1.11 -14.48 4.41
CA ASP A 187 0.26 -14.83 3.99
C ASP A 187 0.88 -13.73 3.10
N LEU A 188 0.08 -13.18 2.18
CA LEU A 188 0.51 -12.10 1.30
C LEU A 188 0.81 -10.79 2.06
N ILE A 189 -0.04 -10.41 3.03
CA ILE A 189 0.18 -9.23 3.87
C ILE A 189 1.43 -9.39 4.74
N VAL A 190 1.63 -10.57 5.33
CA VAL A 190 2.85 -10.88 6.12
C VAL A 190 4.09 -10.89 5.24
N THR A 191 3.99 -11.40 4.01
CA THR A 191 5.11 -11.35 3.06
C THR A 191 5.50 -9.90 2.75
N ALA A 192 4.53 -9.02 2.51
CA ALA A 192 4.79 -7.60 2.25
C ALA A 192 5.35 -6.87 3.48
N SER A 193 4.95 -7.26 4.70
CA SER A 193 5.37 -6.58 5.94
C SER A 193 6.88 -6.69 6.22
N ALA A 194 7.58 -7.63 5.58
CA ALA A 194 9.03 -7.74 5.61
C ALA A 194 9.75 -6.54 4.95
N HIS A 195 9.05 -5.78 4.10
CA HIS A 195 9.65 -4.70 3.30
C HIS A 195 8.92 -3.35 3.42
N THR A 196 7.67 -3.34 3.90
CA THR A 196 6.87 -2.14 4.13
C THR A 196 6.16 -2.22 5.47
N GLN A 197 5.95 -1.08 6.13
CA GLN A 197 4.98 -1.05 7.21
C GLN A 197 3.57 -1.22 6.61
N VAL A 198 2.81 -2.21 7.08
CA VAL A 198 1.43 -2.43 6.64
C VAL A 198 0.46 -2.14 7.77
N VAL A 199 -0.54 -1.30 7.50
CA VAL A 199 -1.68 -1.04 8.38
C VAL A 199 -2.93 -1.53 7.68
N ALA A 200 -3.51 -2.62 8.17
CA ALA A 200 -4.77 -3.15 7.66
C ALA A 200 -5.92 -2.79 8.60
N VAL A 201 -6.94 -2.14 8.05
CA VAL A 201 -8.20 -1.85 8.72
C VAL A 201 -9.21 -2.90 8.25
N THR A 202 -9.79 -3.66 9.18
CA THR A 202 -10.61 -4.84 8.85
C THR A 202 -11.68 -5.01 9.90
N HIS A 203 -12.88 -5.40 9.46
CA HIS A 203 -13.96 -5.87 10.34
C HIS A 203 -14.02 -7.41 10.39
N ALA A 204 -13.35 -8.10 9.47
CA ALA A 204 -13.28 -9.55 9.44
C ALA A 204 -12.38 -10.15 10.53
N GLN A 205 -13.01 -10.62 11.61
CA GLN A 205 -12.35 -11.46 12.61
C GLN A 205 -11.62 -12.69 12.01
N PRO A 206 -12.14 -13.36 10.96
CA PRO A 206 -11.38 -14.44 10.31
C PRO A 206 -10.04 -13.99 9.71
N LEU A 207 -9.96 -12.78 9.13
CA LEU A 207 -8.71 -12.23 8.61
C LEU A 207 -7.72 -11.92 9.73
N VAL A 208 -8.18 -11.29 10.82
CA VAL A 208 -7.34 -11.02 12.01
C VAL A 208 -6.74 -12.31 12.57
N LYS A 209 -7.55 -13.37 12.69
CA LYS A 209 -7.08 -14.70 13.14
C LYS A 209 -6.08 -15.32 12.15
N ALA A 210 -6.30 -15.16 10.86
CA ALA A 210 -5.39 -15.65 9.84
C ALA A 210 -4.03 -14.93 9.91
N LEU A 211 -4.02 -13.61 10.11
CA LEU A 211 -2.79 -12.82 10.31
C LEU A 211 -2.03 -13.28 11.56
N GLN A 212 -2.72 -13.42 12.69
CA GLN A 212 -2.12 -13.88 13.96
C GLN A 212 -1.58 -15.32 13.88
N LYS A 213 -2.08 -16.13 12.95
CA LYS A 213 -1.55 -17.48 12.69
C LYS A 213 -0.35 -17.44 11.74
N ALA A 214 -0.33 -16.49 10.81
CA ALA A 214 0.71 -16.36 9.78
C ALA A 214 1.97 -15.65 10.28
N ALA A 215 1.88 -14.85 11.34
CA ALA A 215 3.02 -14.15 11.95
C ALA A 215 2.90 -14.07 13.47
N ASP A 216 4.05 -14.17 14.16
CA ASP A 216 4.12 -14.05 15.62
C ASP A 216 3.90 -12.61 16.11
N GLU A 217 4.33 -11.62 15.31
CA GLU A 217 4.26 -10.18 15.65
C GLU A 217 3.13 -9.47 14.87
N VAL A 218 1.89 -9.63 15.32
CA VAL A 218 0.73 -8.87 14.80
C VAL A 218 0.19 -7.94 15.88
N HIS A 219 0.41 -6.64 15.72
CA HIS A 219 -0.17 -5.63 16.60
C HIS A 219 -1.64 -5.37 16.25
N THR A 220 -2.55 -5.91 17.05
CA THR A 220 -4.00 -5.67 16.88
C THR A 220 -4.49 -4.56 17.79
N ILE A 221 -5.01 -3.48 17.20
CA ILE A 221 -5.77 -2.45 17.92
C ILE A 221 -7.25 -2.72 17.69
N ARG A 222 -7.99 -2.95 18.78
CA ARG A 222 -9.45 -3.13 18.72
C ARG A 222 -10.14 -1.81 19.02
N LEU A 223 -11.07 -1.43 18.18
CA LEU A 223 -11.90 -0.25 18.35
C LEU A 223 -13.31 -0.66 18.77
N ALA A 224 -13.88 0.05 19.74
CA ALA A 224 -15.26 -0.11 20.17
C ALA A 224 -15.97 1.24 20.12
N LYS A 225 -17.29 1.21 19.90
CA LYS A 225 -18.12 2.41 19.95
C LYS A 225 -18.84 2.46 21.29
N GLU A 226 -18.52 3.45 22.11
CA GLU A 226 -19.12 3.67 23.41
C GLU A 226 -19.81 5.04 23.41
N LEU A 227 -21.14 5.07 23.64
CA LEU A 227 -21.95 6.29 23.70
C LEU A 227 -21.78 7.26 22.51
N GLY A 228 -21.38 6.75 21.33
CA GLY A 228 -21.17 7.56 20.12
C GLY A 228 -19.71 7.91 19.83
N GLU A 229 -18.81 7.70 20.79
CA GLU A 229 -17.37 7.88 20.66
C GLU A 229 -16.68 6.58 20.23
N THR A 230 -15.62 6.68 19.44
CA THR A 230 -14.75 5.53 19.11
C THR A 230 -13.60 5.49 20.10
N GLN A 231 -13.50 4.39 20.85
CA GLN A 231 -12.47 4.18 21.87
C GLN A 231 -11.61 2.96 21.53
N ILE A 232 -10.34 3.00 21.95
CA ILE A 232 -9.46 1.83 21.86
C ILE A 232 -9.74 0.91 23.05
N VAL A 233 -10.12 -0.33 22.76
CA VAL A 233 -10.43 -1.32 23.79
C VAL A 233 -9.18 -1.58 24.65
N GLY A 234 -9.30 -1.35 25.95
CA GLY A 234 -8.23 -1.57 26.93
C GLY A 234 -7.27 -0.39 27.11
N GLN A 235 -7.45 0.72 26.40
CA GLN A 235 -6.70 1.96 26.64
C GLN A 235 -7.21 2.65 27.90
N ARG A 236 -6.30 3.00 28.83
CA ARG A 236 -6.64 3.80 30.02
C ARG A 236 -6.36 5.28 29.74
N PRO A 237 -6.95 6.21 30.51
CA PRO A 237 -6.75 7.66 30.30
C PRO A 237 -5.28 8.13 30.35
N LEU A 238 -4.41 7.41 31.06
CA LEU A 238 -2.97 7.71 31.14
C LEU A 238 -2.15 7.09 30.00
N ASP A 239 -2.75 6.20 29.21
CA ASP A 239 -2.13 5.54 28.05
C ASP A 239 -2.53 6.26 26.74
N GLU A 240 -3.23 7.40 26.83
CA GLU A 240 -3.51 8.26 25.68
C GLU A 240 -2.25 8.99 25.23
N PRO A 241 -1.95 9.03 23.92
CA PRO A 241 -0.83 9.80 23.43
C PRO A 241 -1.03 11.28 23.76
N LEU A 242 0.02 11.93 24.26
CA LEU A 242 0.09 13.37 24.49
C LEU A 242 0.11 14.14 23.17
N TRP A 243 -0.93 13.99 22.35
CA TRP A 243 -1.09 14.77 21.13
C TRP A 243 -1.77 16.09 21.46
N HIS A 244 -0.96 17.13 21.62
CA HIS A 244 -1.44 18.49 21.74
C HIS A 244 -1.62 19.07 20.34
N TRP A 245 -2.87 19.21 19.89
CA TRP A 245 -3.17 20.03 18.73
C TRP A 245 -2.66 21.46 18.98
N PRO A 246 -1.88 22.05 18.05
CA PRO A 246 -1.50 23.45 18.15
C PRO A 246 -2.76 24.30 18.26
N LYS A 247 -2.79 25.26 19.19
CA LYS A 247 -3.83 26.28 19.21
C LYS A 247 -3.76 27.03 17.88
N ARG A 248 -4.88 27.10 17.16
CA ARG A 248 -5.01 27.83 15.90
C ARG A 248 -4.55 29.28 16.05
#